data_AF-A0A835LYZ5-F1
#
_entry.id   AF-A0A835LYZ5-F1
#
_cell.length_a   1.000
_cell.length_b   1.000
_cell.length_c   1.000
_cell.angle_alpha   90.00
_cell.angle_beta   90.00
_cell.angle_gamma   90.00
#
_symmetry.space_group_name_H-M   'P 1'
#
loop_
_entity.id
_entity.type
_entity.pdbx_description
1 polymer ?
#
loop_
_entity_poly.entity_id
_entity_poly.type
_entity_poly.pdbx_seq_one_letter_code
_entity_poly.pdbx_strand_id
1 'polypeptide(L)'
;KFKETGEDRGGKYLSGKSVQKRETVIPEPDYRIPVVLIGVAGGLAYVDNLLAAAPIGLLGLLLLFQEVKVGNELQESGENVFVGGKNRWNYSSFVNWELWWPNFPVLVYFKETQTKPEGQVHFFPVIFNGKQLYETMVERAGPSKTSGPKP
;
A
#
# COMPACT_ATOMS: atom_id res chain seq x y z
N LYS A 1 31.69 28.59 -58.59
CA LYS A 1 30.35 29.15 -58.26
C LYS A 1 29.36 28.06 -58.67
N PHE A 2 28.79 27.21 -57.83
CA PHE A 2 28.02 27.38 -56.58
C PHE A 2 28.18 26.07 -55.75
N LYS A 3 28.69 26.16 -54.52
CA LYS A 3 27.99 25.88 -53.23
C LYS A 3 27.27 24.53 -53.13
N GLU A 4 27.91 23.62 -52.40
CA GLU A 4 27.28 22.50 -51.69
C GLU A 4 26.21 23.01 -50.72
N THR A 5 25.07 22.33 -50.68
CA THR A 5 24.10 22.47 -49.58
C THR A 5 23.53 21.08 -49.32
N GLY A 6 24.00 20.46 -48.24
CA GLY A 6 23.42 19.25 -47.70
C GLY A 6 22.09 19.57 -47.04
N GLU A 7 21.08 18.75 -47.33
CA GLU A 7 19.79 18.79 -46.64
C GLU A 7 19.64 17.49 -45.86
N ASP A 8 20.18 17.53 -44.63
CA ASP A 8 19.94 16.55 -43.58
C ASP A 8 18.52 16.77 -43.05
N ARG A 9 17.55 15.99 -43.56
CA ARG A 9 16.18 16.03 -43.05
C ARG A 9 16.07 15.17 -41.81
N GLY A 10 16.28 15.85 -40.69
CA GLY A 10 16.18 15.36 -39.33
C GLY A 10 14.98 14.45 -39.09
N GLY A 11 15.29 13.33 -38.45
CA GLY A 11 14.33 12.39 -37.91
C GLY A 11 13.30 13.07 -37.01
N LYS A 12 12.06 12.62 -37.12
CA LYS A 12 10.98 12.99 -36.20
C LYS A 12 11.41 12.57 -34.79
N TYR A 13 11.78 13.54 -33.97
CA TYR A 13 11.93 13.36 -32.53
C TYR A 13 10.61 12.82 -31.98
N LEU A 14 10.59 11.54 -31.62
CA LEU A 14 9.56 10.96 -30.79
C LEU A 14 9.61 11.72 -29.47
N SER A 15 8.63 12.60 -29.26
CA SER A 15 8.40 13.33 -28.02
C SER A 15 8.48 12.36 -26.86
N GLY A 16 9.59 12.40 -26.14
CA GLY A 16 9.79 11.63 -24.93
C GLY A 16 8.72 12.05 -23.95
N LYS A 17 7.78 11.15 -23.66
CA LYS A 17 6.88 11.32 -22.52
C LYS A 17 7.77 11.51 -21.30
N SER A 18 7.80 12.73 -20.77
CA SER A 18 8.41 13.01 -19.47
C SER A 18 7.73 12.08 -18.46
N VAL A 19 8.48 11.11 -17.93
CA VAL A 19 8.02 10.27 -16.83
C VAL A 19 7.83 11.21 -15.65
N GLN A 20 6.59 11.62 -15.39
CA GLN A 20 6.25 12.45 -14.25
C GLN A 20 6.69 11.69 -12.99
N LYS A 21 7.68 12.23 -12.28
CA LYS A 21 8.20 11.64 -11.05
C LYS A 21 7.15 11.84 -9.97
N ARG A 22 6.24 10.86 -9.82
CA ARG A 22 5.20 10.88 -8.80
C ARG A 22 5.83 10.70 -7.42
N GLU A 23 5.41 11.51 -6.45
CA GLU A 23 5.90 11.41 -5.08
C GLU A 23 5.48 10.08 -4.44
N THR A 24 6.35 9.53 -3.58
CA THR A 24 6.01 8.37 -2.77
C THR A 24 4.93 8.78 -1.77
N VAL A 25 3.75 8.18 -1.86
CA VAL A 25 2.69 8.38 -0.87
C VAL A 25 2.91 7.35 0.22
N ILE A 26 3.19 7.84 1.43
CA ILE A 26 3.29 7.03 2.63
C ILE A 26 1.94 7.18 3.35
N PRO A 27 1.15 6.10 3.48
CA PRO A 27 -0.11 6.17 4.20
C PRO A 27 0.11 6.56 5.67
N GLU A 28 -0.77 7.41 6.18
CA GLU A 28 -0.73 7.84 7.59
C GLU A 28 -1.04 6.67 8.54
N PRO A 29 -0.49 6.66 9.76
CA PRO A 29 -0.86 5.68 10.79
C PRO A 29 -2.37 5.69 11.10
N ASP A 30 -2.95 4.53 11.47
CA ASP A 30 -4.38 4.42 11.80
C ASP A 30 -4.61 3.78 13.18
N TYR A 31 -4.59 4.63 14.20
CA TYR A 31 -4.69 4.23 15.61
C TYR A 31 -6.05 3.64 16.02
N ARG A 32 -7.04 3.55 15.13
CA ARG A 32 -8.38 3.06 15.47
C ARG A 32 -8.36 1.61 15.94
N ILE A 33 -7.63 0.74 15.25
CA ILE A 33 -7.55 -0.69 15.62
C ILE A 33 -6.89 -0.86 17.00
N PRO A 34 -5.69 -0.31 17.27
CA PRO A 34 -5.09 -0.37 18.60
C PRO A 34 -5.99 0.17 19.70
N VAL A 35 -6.62 1.32 19.49
CA VAL A 35 -7.48 1.98 20.50
C VAL A 35 -8.72 1.13 20.81
N VAL A 36 -9.37 0.56 19.80
CA VAL A 36 -10.53 -0.32 20.01
C VAL A 36 -10.12 -1.58 20.78
N LEU A 37 -8.99 -2.19 20.45
CA LEU A 37 -8.50 -3.38 21.16
C LEU A 37 -8.18 -3.07 22.63
N ILE A 38 -7.53 -1.94 22.90
CA ILE A 38 -7.24 -1.50 24.28
C ILE A 38 -8.55 -1.21 25.02
N GLY A 39 -9.53 -0.56 24.38
CA GLY A 39 -10.85 -0.31 24.96
C GLY A 39 -11.61 -1.59 25.31
N VAL A 40 -11.62 -2.57 24.41
CA VAL A 40 -12.21 -3.90 24.64
C VAL A 40 -11.49 -4.62 25.78
N ALA A 41 -10.16 -4.59 25.80
CA ALA A 41 -9.38 -5.19 26.90
C ALA A 41 -9.70 -4.53 28.25
N GLY A 42 -9.83 -3.21 28.30
CA GLY A 42 -10.23 -2.47 29.49
C GLY A 42 -11.63 -2.86 29.97
N GLY A 43 -12.59 -2.99 29.05
CA GLY A 43 -13.93 -3.48 29.35
C GLY A 43 -13.94 -4.91 29.88
N LEU A 44 -13.12 -5.80 29.31
CA LEU A 44 -12.99 -7.19 29.78
C LEU A 44 -12.33 -7.27 31.17
N ALA A 45 -11.32 -6.45 31.42
CA ALA A 45 -10.69 -6.35 32.74
C ALA A 45 -11.67 -5.80 33.79
N TYR A 46 -12.54 -4.85 33.40
CA TYR A 46 -13.58 -4.30 34.27
C TYR A 46 -14.61 -5.35 34.71
N VAL A 47 -14.87 -6.37 33.89
CA VAL A 47 -15.75 -7.50 34.22
C VAL A 47 -14.99 -8.72 34.76
N ASP A 48 -13.79 -8.51 35.31
CA ASP A 48 -12.90 -9.54 35.88
C ASP A 48 -12.49 -10.68 34.91
N ASN A 49 -12.68 -10.49 33.61
CA ASN A 49 -12.24 -11.44 32.59
C ASN A 49 -10.79 -11.18 32.17
N LEU A 50 -9.87 -11.27 33.12
CA LEU A 50 -8.44 -11.03 32.91
C LEU A 50 -7.82 -11.99 31.89
N LEU A 51 -8.34 -13.23 31.82
CA LEU A 51 -7.83 -14.27 30.93
C LEU A 51 -8.04 -13.91 29.45
N ALA A 52 -9.16 -13.27 29.12
CA ALA A 52 -9.40 -12.71 27.79
C ALA A 52 -8.80 -11.31 27.62
N ALA A 53 -8.82 -10.47 28.67
CA ALA A 53 -8.32 -9.10 28.62
C ALA A 53 -6.81 -9.04 28.34
N ALA A 54 -6.01 -9.92 28.95
CA ALA A 54 -4.56 -9.92 28.82
C ALA A 54 -4.06 -10.10 27.37
N PRO A 55 -4.45 -11.15 26.62
CA PRO A 55 -3.98 -11.30 25.24
C PRO A 55 -4.50 -10.18 24.31
N ILE A 56 -5.73 -9.70 24.50
CA ILE A 56 -6.33 -8.64 23.67
C ILE A 56 -5.62 -7.31 23.93
N GLY A 57 -5.38 -6.97 25.20
CA GLY A 57 -4.67 -5.74 25.58
C GLY A 57 -3.22 -5.75 25.11
N LEU A 58 -2.53 -6.89 25.23
CA LEU A 58 -1.15 -7.02 24.74
C LEU A 58 -1.08 -6.85 23.22
N LEU A 59 -2.04 -7.41 22.47
CA LEU A 59 -2.13 -7.21 21.02
C LEU A 59 -2.39 -5.74 20.67
N GLY A 60 -3.32 -5.07 21.36
CA GLY A 60 -3.61 -3.65 21.14
C GLY A 60 -2.38 -2.76 21.39
N LEU A 61 -1.65 -3.00 22.48
CA LEU A 61 -0.40 -2.29 22.79
C LEU A 61 0.70 -2.58 21.78
N LEU A 62 0.85 -3.83 21.34
CA LEU A 62 1.81 -4.22 20.31
C LEU A 62 1.53 -3.49 19.00
N LEU A 63 0.27 -3.45 18.56
CA LEU A 63 -0.12 -2.76 17.33
C LEU A 63 0.10 -1.25 17.43
N LEU A 64 -0.21 -0.64 18.58
CA LEU A 64 0.07 0.78 18.84
C LEU A 64 1.57 1.08 18.68
N PHE A 65 2.42 0.24 19.26
CA PHE A 65 3.87 0.39 19.17
C PHE A 65 4.40 0.18 17.75
N GLN A 66 3.84 -0.79 17.03
CA GLN A 66 4.18 -1.05 15.62
C GLN A 66 3.78 0.12 14.72
N GLU A 67 2.59 0.70 14.88
CA GLU A 67 2.14 1.85 14.08
C GLU A 67 3.02 3.09 14.29
N VAL A 68 3.43 3.37 15.52
CA VAL A 68 4.35 4.49 15.82
C VAL A 68 5.71 4.27 15.15
N LYS A 69 6.24 3.04 15.16
CA LYS A 69 7.50 2.72 14.50
C LYS A 69 7.39 2.71 12.98
N VAL A 70 6.37 2.09 12.43
CA VAL A 70 6.13 2.01 10.98
C VAL A 70 5.93 3.40 10.40
N GLY A 71 5.20 4.29 11.09
CA GLY A 71 5.07 5.69 10.68
C GLY A 71 6.44 6.41 10.55
N ASN A 72 7.38 6.09 11.43
CA ASN A 72 8.73 6.67 11.43
C ASN A 72 9.69 5.99 10.44
N GLU A 73 9.59 4.67 10.26
CA GLU A 73 10.53 3.85 9.47
C GLU A 73 10.17 3.73 7.97
N LEU A 74 8.97 4.13 7.55
CA LEU A 74 8.56 4.08 6.13
C LEU A 74 9.41 4.99 5.21
N GLN A 75 10.23 5.89 5.76
CA GLN A 75 11.26 6.64 5.02
C GLN A 75 12.48 5.80 4.61
N GLU A 76 12.75 4.66 5.26
CA GLU A 76 13.98 3.86 5.10
C GLU A 76 13.73 2.38 4.73
N SER A 77 12.56 2.01 4.19
CA SER A 77 12.30 0.61 3.87
C SER A 77 13.19 0.09 2.72
N GLY A 78 14.22 -0.65 3.11
CA GLY A 78 15.06 -1.50 2.26
C GLY A 78 14.38 -2.81 1.87
N GLU A 79 15.17 -3.76 1.38
CA GLU A 79 14.71 -5.08 0.92
C GLU A 79 14.16 -5.92 2.08
N ASN A 80 12.84 -6.16 2.11
CA ASN A 80 12.22 -6.91 3.21
C ASN A 80 12.43 -8.41 3.05
N VAL A 81 13.34 -8.97 3.86
CA VAL A 81 13.67 -10.40 3.94
C VAL A 81 12.47 -11.28 4.30
N PHE A 82 11.48 -10.72 5.00
CA PHE A 82 10.34 -11.49 5.54
C PHE A 82 9.24 -11.79 4.51
N VAL A 83 9.10 -10.99 3.44
CA VAL A 83 8.02 -11.14 2.44
C VAL A 83 8.50 -11.65 1.10
N GLY A 84 9.78 -12.03 1.00
CA GLY A 84 10.32 -12.73 -0.17
C GLY A 84 10.19 -11.94 -1.48
N GLY A 85 11.01 -10.90 -1.64
CA GLY A 85 11.19 -10.23 -2.93
C GLY A 85 11.33 -8.72 -2.85
N LYS A 86 11.36 -8.08 -4.03
CA LYS A 86 11.35 -6.62 -4.16
C LYS A 86 10.05 -6.08 -3.55
N ASN A 87 10.15 -5.45 -2.40
CA ASN A 87 9.03 -4.81 -1.71
C ASN A 87 8.62 -3.46 -2.34
N ARG A 88 8.75 -3.38 -3.67
CA ARG A 88 8.45 -2.23 -4.53
C ARG A 88 7.96 -2.78 -5.86
N TRP A 89 6.66 -2.71 -6.06
CA TRP A 89 6.04 -3.10 -7.31
C TRP A 89 5.58 -1.86 -8.07
N ASN A 90 5.76 -1.88 -9.39
CA ASN A 90 5.25 -0.82 -10.23
C ASN A 90 3.72 -0.95 -10.35
N TYR A 91 2.97 0.12 -10.13
CA TYR A 91 1.50 0.08 -10.31
C TYR A 91 1.07 -0.40 -11.70
N SER A 92 1.92 -0.22 -12.73
CA SER A 92 1.68 -0.74 -14.07
C SER A 92 1.76 -2.26 -14.21
N SER A 93 2.33 -2.98 -13.25
CA SER A 93 2.34 -4.46 -13.25
C SER A 93 1.08 -5.05 -12.60
N PHE A 94 0.22 -4.22 -12.00
CA PHE A 94 -0.94 -4.70 -11.28
C PHE A 94 -2.03 -5.12 -12.27
N VAL A 95 -2.45 -6.38 -12.14
CA VAL A 95 -3.52 -6.98 -12.96
C VAL A 95 -4.86 -6.89 -12.26
N ASN A 96 -4.84 -6.99 -10.93
CA ASN A 96 -6.00 -6.78 -10.07
C ASN A 96 -5.52 -6.36 -8.67
N TRP A 97 -6.33 -5.61 -7.96
CA TRP A 97 -6.12 -5.31 -6.56
C TRP A 97 -7.47 -5.15 -5.87
N GLU A 98 -7.52 -5.46 -4.59
CA GLU A 98 -8.71 -5.35 -3.75
C GLU A 98 -8.34 -4.85 -2.36
N LEU A 99 -9.23 -4.05 -1.78
CA LEU A 99 -9.16 -3.62 -0.40
C LEU A 99 -10.49 -3.96 0.27
N TRP A 100 -10.45 -4.83 1.28
CA TRP A 100 -11.65 -5.20 2.02
C TRP A 100 -11.80 -4.33 3.27
N TRP A 101 -13.01 -3.76 3.40
CA TRP A 101 -13.45 -2.89 4.49
C TRP A 101 -12.63 -1.58 4.65
N PRO A 102 -12.62 -0.64 3.69
CA PRO A 102 -11.80 0.58 3.77
C PRO A 102 -11.98 1.43 5.04
N ASN A 103 -13.16 1.40 5.67
CA ASN A 103 -13.42 2.10 6.94
C ASN A 103 -12.79 1.42 8.16
N PHE A 104 -12.55 0.11 8.07
CA PHE A 104 -11.88 -0.73 9.06
C PHE A 104 -11.00 -1.73 8.28
N PRO A 105 -9.91 -1.26 7.66
CA PRO A 105 -9.23 -2.02 6.62
C PRO A 105 -8.50 -3.18 7.26
N VAL A 106 -8.91 -4.40 6.91
CA VAL A 106 -8.30 -5.60 7.49
C VAL A 106 -7.27 -6.18 6.55
N LEU A 107 -7.49 -6.08 5.23
CA LEU A 107 -6.71 -6.85 4.27
C LEU A 107 -6.69 -6.20 2.88
N VAL A 108 -5.49 -6.07 2.32
CA VAL A 108 -5.25 -5.77 0.91
C VAL A 108 -4.85 -7.05 0.20
N TYR A 109 -5.38 -7.18 -1.01
CA TYR A 109 -4.94 -8.14 -2.00
C TYR A 109 -4.44 -7.39 -3.24
N PHE A 110 -3.34 -7.85 -3.83
CA PHE A 110 -3.03 -7.49 -5.21
C PHE A 110 -2.38 -8.63 -5.96
N LYS A 111 -2.60 -8.64 -7.28
CA LYS A 111 -1.96 -9.52 -8.24
C LYS A 111 -1.11 -8.70 -9.19
N GLU A 112 0.16 -9.04 -9.29
CA GLU A 112 1.17 -8.34 -10.10
C GLU A 112 1.81 -9.28 -11.11
N THR A 113 2.41 -8.78 -12.20
CA THR A 113 3.14 -9.60 -13.20
C THR A 113 4.63 -9.30 -13.32
N GLN A 114 5.17 -8.44 -12.46
CA GLN A 114 6.59 -8.07 -12.46
C GLN A 114 7.47 -9.19 -11.90
N THR A 115 7.00 -9.98 -10.92
CA THR A 115 7.75 -11.13 -10.40
C THR A 115 7.54 -12.38 -11.26
N LYS A 116 6.30 -12.65 -11.69
CA LYS A 116 5.96 -13.81 -12.53
C LYS A 116 5.03 -13.42 -13.69
N PRO A 117 5.27 -13.89 -14.93
CA PRO A 117 4.39 -13.58 -16.07
C PRO A 117 2.94 -14.05 -15.89
N GLU A 118 2.72 -15.17 -15.18
CA GLU A 118 1.40 -15.73 -14.85
C GLU A 118 0.65 -14.92 -13.77
N GLY A 119 1.41 -14.07 -13.08
CA GLY A 119 1.03 -13.15 -12.03
C GLY A 119 1.16 -13.74 -10.62
N GLN A 120 1.85 -13.01 -9.73
CA GLN A 120 2.01 -13.34 -8.32
C GLN A 120 0.92 -12.66 -7.49
N VAL A 121 0.39 -13.38 -6.51
CA VAL A 121 -0.58 -12.86 -5.55
C VAL A 121 0.10 -12.48 -4.26
N HIS A 122 -0.26 -11.32 -3.73
CA HIS A 122 0.18 -10.84 -2.42
C HIS A 122 -1.01 -10.44 -1.55
N PHE A 123 -0.86 -10.68 -0.25
CA PHE A 123 -1.81 -10.29 0.78
C PHE A 123 -1.06 -9.56 1.89
N PHE A 124 -1.61 -8.43 2.33
CA PHE A 124 -1.03 -7.67 3.43
C PHE A 124 -2.14 -7.18 4.36
N PRO A 125 -1.99 -7.37 5.69
CA PRO A 125 -2.85 -6.70 6.63
C PRO A 125 -2.65 -5.18 6.51
N VAL A 126 -3.73 -4.42 6.60
CA VAL A 126 -3.66 -2.96 6.60
C VAL A 126 -3.64 -2.49 8.05
N ILE A 127 -2.53 -1.90 8.44
CA ILE A 127 -2.30 -1.34 9.79
C ILE A 127 -2.13 0.19 9.72
N PHE A 128 -2.64 0.80 8.66
CA PHE A 128 -2.51 2.23 8.34
C PHE A 128 -3.76 2.72 7.63
N ASN A 129 -3.83 4.00 7.27
CA ASN A 129 -5.04 4.62 6.74
C ASN A 129 -5.52 3.96 5.44
N GLY A 130 -6.50 3.06 5.56
CA GLY A 130 -7.02 2.27 4.44
C GLY A 130 -7.79 3.09 3.42
N LYS A 131 -8.42 4.20 3.82
CA LYS A 131 -9.11 5.12 2.90
C LYS A 131 -8.10 5.83 1.99
N GLN A 132 -7.04 6.37 2.57
CA GLN A 132 -5.96 7.01 1.82
C GLN A 132 -5.25 6.00 0.89
N LEU A 133 -5.02 4.77 1.38
CA LEU A 133 -4.50 3.70 0.55
C LEU A 133 -5.42 3.38 -0.62
N TYR A 134 -6.72 3.24 -0.39
CA TYR A 134 -7.71 2.98 -1.43
C TYR A 134 -7.67 4.05 -2.52
N GLU A 135 -7.74 5.32 -2.12
CA GLU A 135 -7.75 6.46 -3.04
C GLU A 135 -6.47 6.50 -3.88
N THR A 136 -5.32 6.27 -3.24
CA THR A 136 -4.02 6.21 -3.91
C THR A 136 -3.95 5.05 -4.91
N MET A 137 -4.50 3.89 -4.56
CA MET A 137 -4.55 2.72 -5.43
C MET A 137 -5.47 2.94 -6.62
N VAL A 138 -6.64 3.54 -6.43
CA VAL A 138 -7.54 3.94 -7.52
C VAL A 138 -6.86 4.93 -8.46
N GLU A 139 -6.20 5.95 -7.91
CA GLU A 139 -5.49 6.98 -8.69
C GLU A 139 -4.35 6.37 -9.54
N ARG A 140 -3.60 5.42 -8.99
CA ARG A 140 -2.34 4.95 -9.58
C ARG A 140 -2.44 3.64 -10.35
N ALA A 141 -3.28 2.71 -9.89
CA ALA A 141 -3.51 1.40 -10.50
C ALA A 141 -4.85 1.30 -11.25
N GLY A 142 -5.71 2.32 -11.14
CA GLY A 142 -7.07 2.29 -11.68
C GLY A 142 -8.05 1.57 -10.74
N PRO A 143 -9.35 1.55 -11.10
CA PRO A 143 -10.38 0.92 -10.26
C PRO A 143 -10.15 -0.60 -10.14
N SER A 144 -10.45 -1.15 -8.96
CA SER A 144 -10.46 -2.60 -8.76
C SER A 144 -11.53 -3.25 -9.66
N LYS A 145 -11.28 -4.49 -10.10
CA LYS A 145 -12.21 -5.19 -10.99
C LYS A 145 -13.47 -5.69 -10.28
N THR A 146 -13.41 -5.84 -8.96
CA THR A 146 -14.36 -6.64 -8.18
C THR A 146 -14.76 -6.02 -6.83
N SER A 147 -14.03 -5.01 -6.34
CA SER A 147 -14.25 -4.39 -5.03
C SER A 147 -14.23 -2.86 -5.12
N GLY A 148 -15.16 -2.31 -5.90
CA GLY A 148 -15.70 -0.99 -5.60
C GLY A 148 -16.78 -1.15 -4.52
N PRO A 149 -16.97 -0.21 -3.59
CA PRO A 149 -18.23 -0.18 -2.86
C PRO A 149 -19.34 -0.08 -3.91
N LYS A 150 -20.19 -1.12 -3.99
CA LYS A 150 -21.48 -0.95 -4.68
C LYS A 150 -22.28 0.01 -3.79
N PRO A 151 -22.88 1.07 -4.39
CA PRO A 151 -23.67 2.04 -3.65
C PRO A 151 -24.81 1.38 -2.87
#